data_AF-A0A6H1ZAH1-F1
#
_entry.id   AF-A0A6H1ZAH1-F1
#
_cell.length_a   1.000
_cell.length_b   1.000
_cell.length_c   1.000
_cell.angle_alpha   90.00
_cell.angle_beta   90.00
_cell.angle_gamma   90.00
#
_symmetry.space_group_name_H-M   'P 1'
#
loop_
_entity.id
_entity.type
_entity.pdbx_description
1 polymer ?
#
loop_
_entity_poly.entity_id
_entity_poly.type
_entity_poly.pdbx_seq_one_letter_code
_entity_poly.pdbx_strand_id
1 'polypeptide(L)' 'MASRPELIQMCLELDIDWCGLSIQELTEEIRKEADRRFNKRYPISTKNLSKTLRKFLVKEYDYVMKDKGGKNVAI' A
#
# COMPACT_ATOMS: atom_id res chain seq x y z
N MET A 1 11.58 6.57 -2.82
CA MET A 1 11.57 5.53 -3.88
C MET A 1 11.63 4.17 -3.22
N ALA A 2 10.56 3.38 -3.38
CA ALA A 2 10.53 1.99 -2.95
C ALA A 2 11.39 1.15 -3.90
N SER A 3 12.09 0.16 -3.36
CA SER A 3 12.94 -0.75 -4.11
C SER A 3 12.09 -1.80 -4.84
N ARG A 4 12.60 -2.38 -5.94
CA ARG A 4 11.93 -3.49 -6.64
C ARG A 4 11.49 -4.64 -5.72
N PRO A 5 12.30 -5.15 -4.77
CA PRO A 5 11.85 -6.17 -3.83
C PRO A 5 10.73 -5.70 -2.88
N GLU A 6 10.74 -4.41 -2.50
CA GLU A 6 9.68 -3.83 -1.67
C GLU A 6 8.34 -3.80 -2.42
N LEU A 7 8.36 -3.45 -3.71
CA LEU A 7 7.17 -3.47 -4.56
C LEU A 7 6.65 -4.90 -4.78
N ILE A 8 7.53 -5.86 -5.03
CA ILE A 8 7.13 -7.28 -5.18
C ILE A 8 6.45 -7.78 -3.90
N GLN A 9 6.99 -7.45 -2.73
CA GLN A 9 6.39 -7.82 -1.46
C GLN A 9 5.00 -7.21 -1.29
N MET A 10 4.80 -5.94 -1.68
CA MET A 10 3.48 -5.29 -1.69
C MET A 10 2.51 -5.97 -2.65
N CYS A 11 2.95 -6.34 -3.84
CA CYS A 11 2.14 -7.08 -4.80
C CYS A 11 1.69 -8.42 -4.22
N LEU A 12 2.59 -9.17 -3.58
CA LEU A 12 2.23 -10.44 -2.91
C LEU A 12 1.19 -10.25 -1.80
N GLU A 13 1.28 -9.18 -0.99
CA GLU A 13 0.28 -8.89 0.04
C GLU A 13 -1.09 -8.47 -0.54
N LEU A 14 -1.06 -7.82 -1.69
CA LEU A 14 -2.26 -7.37 -2.39
C LEU A 14 -2.83 -8.43 -3.35
N ASP A 15 -2.17 -9.58 -3.46
CA ASP A 15 -2.52 -10.64 -4.42
C ASP A 15 -2.50 -10.14 -5.88
N ILE A 16 -1.50 -9.31 -6.20
CA ILE A 16 -1.28 -8.72 -7.53
C ILE A 16 -0.25 -9.55 -8.27
N ASP A 17 -0.57 -9.90 -9.53
CA ASP A 17 0.39 -10.51 -10.42
C ASP A 17 1.47 -9.49 -10.81
N TRP A 18 2.69 -9.72 -10.34
CA TRP A 18 3.84 -8.84 -10.57
C TRP A 18 4.74 -9.34 -11.72
N CYS A 19 4.36 -10.44 -12.38
CA CYS A 19 5.22 -11.11 -13.35
C CYS A 19 5.31 -10.29 -14.64
N GLY A 20 6.53 -9.93 -15.05
CA GLY A 20 6.77 -9.13 -16.25
C GLY A 20 6.53 -7.63 -16.09
N LEU A 21 6.03 -7.16 -14.94
CA LEU A 21 5.80 -5.73 -14.70
C LEU A 21 7.10 -4.97 -14.40
N SER A 22 7.17 -3.76 -14.94
CA SER A 22 8.20 -2.78 -14.62
C SER A 22 7.97 -2.17 -13.23
N ILE A 23 9.00 -1.55 -12.64
CA ILE A 23 8.88 -0.87 -11.33
C ILE A 23 7.74 0.15 -11.32
N GLN A 24 7.57 0.90 -12.42
CA GLN A 24 6.47 1.86 -12.58
C GLN A 24 5.10 1.16 -12.62
N GLU A 25 4.96 0.08 -13.39
CA GLU A 25 3.71 -0.68 -13.49
C GLU A 25 3.34 -1.35 -12.17
N LEU A 26 4.31 -1.92 -11.46
CA LEU A 26 4.11 -2.45 -10.10
C LEU A 26 3.54 -1.38 -9.17
N THR A 27 4.13 -0.19 -9.20
CA THR A 27 3.70 0.96 -8.41
C THR A 27 2.26 1.35 -8.72
N GLU A 28 1.89 1.38 -10.01
CA GLU A 28 0.52 1.70 -10.45
C GLU A 28 -0.50 0.63 -10.07
N GLU A 29 -0.18 -0.65 -10.24
CA GLU A 29 -1.08 -1.76 -9.88
C GLU A 29 -1.30 -1.83 -8.37
N ILE A 30 -0.22 -1.70 -7.58
CA ILE A 30 -0.32 -1.56 -6.11
C ILE A 30 -1.26 -0.43 -5.74
N ARG A 31 -1.14 0.71 -6.41
CA ARG A 31 -2.01 1.87 -6.17
C ARG A 31 -3.46 1.57 -6.52
N LYS A 32 -3.75 1.00 -7.70
CA LYS A 32 -5.12 0.68 -8.11
C LYS A 32 -5.78 -0.31 -7.17
N GLU A 33 -5.07 -1.38 -6.83
CA GLU A 33 -5.61 -2.40 -5.92
C GLU A 33 -5.76 -1.84 -4.50
N ALA A 34 -4.83 -0.98 -4.07
CA ALA A 34 -4.96 -0.24 -2.83
C ALA A 34 -6.17 0.71 -2.85
N ASP A 35 -6.45 1.45 -3.93
CA ASP A 35 -7.63 2.32 -4.01
C ASP A 35 -8.94 1.51 -4.05
N ARG A 36 -8.90 0.34 -4.69
CA ARG A 36 -10.02 -0.61 -4.75
C ARG A 36 -10.33 -1.25 -3.39
N ARG A 37 -9.30 -1.68 -2.65
CA ARG A 37 -9.44 -2.26 -1.30
C ARG A 37 -9.65 -1.19 -0.23
N PHE A 38 -9.03 -0.03 -0.39
CA PHE A 38 -8.98 1.05 0.58
C PHE A 38 -9.62 2.30 0.00
N ASN A 39 -10.87 2.50 0.38
CA ASN A 39 -11.57 3.71 0.03
C ASN A 39 -10.95 4.90 0.78
N LYS A 40 -10.41 5.90 0.06
CA LYS A 40 -9.79 7.11 0.66
C LYS A 40 -10.69 7.86 1.66
N ARG A 41 -12.02 7.67 1.58
CA ARG A 41 -12.99 8.22 2.54
C ARG A 41 -12.95 7.53 3.91
N TYR A 42 -12.48 6.29 3.96
CA TYR A 42 -12.44 5.51 5.19
C TYR A 42 -11.01 5.24 5.61
N PRO A 43 -10.71 5.40 6.90
CA PRO A 43 -9.38 5.16 7.41
C PRO A 43 -9.02 3.68 7.25
N ILE A 44 -7.85 3.43 6.68
CA ILE A 44 -7.41 2.07 6.40
C ILE A 44 -6.99 1.40 7.71
N SER A 45 -7.51 0.20 7.96
CA SER A 45 -7.00 -0.62 9.05
C SER A 45 -5.63 -1.15 8.66
N THR A 46 -4.60 -0.64 9.32
CA THR A 46 -3.22 -1.01 9.00
C THR A 46 -2.88 -2.46 9.38
N LYS A 47 -3.74 -3.12 10.17
CA LYS A 47 -3.46 -4.38 10.86
C LYS A 47 -2.97 -5.52 9.94
N ASN A 48 -3.43 -5.55 8.69
CA ASN A 48 -3.09 -6.59 7.72
C ASN A 48 -2.09 -6.11 6.65
N LEU A 49 -1.56 -4.89 6.77
CA LEU A 49 -0.59 -4.33 5.83
C LEU A 49 0.82 -4.39 6.42
N SER A 50 1.80 -4.84 5.64
CA SER A 50 3.21 -4.73 6.00
C SER A 50 3.62 -3.27 6.17
N LYS A 51 4.67 -3.06 6.96
CA LYS A 51 5.27 -1.73 7.20
C LYS A 51 5.67 -1.05 5.88
N THR A 52 6.08 -1.84 4.89
CA THR A 52 6.50 -1.36 3.57
C THR A 52 5.33 -0.78 2.78
N LEU A 53 4.22 -1.54 2.66
CA LEU A 53 3.00 -1.08 2.00
C LEU A 53 2.41 0.15 2.71
N ARG A 54 2.45 0.14 4.05
CA ARG A 54 2.02 1.30 4.85
C ARG A 54 2.81 2.56 4.52
N LYS A 55 4.15 2.45 4.54
CA LYS A 55 5.05 3.55 4.18
C LYS A 55 4.80 4.04 2.77
N PHE A 56 4.61 3.13 1.82
CA PHE A 56 4.38 3.46 0.43
C PHE A 56 3.08 4.24 0.24
N LEU A 57 1.97 3.77 0.79
CA LEU A 57 0.67 4.43 0.68
C LEU A 57 0.62 5.79 1.37
N VAL A 58 1.30 5.96 2.50
CA VAL A 58 1.37 7.26 3.19
C VAL A 58 2.31 8.22 2.46
N LYS A 59 3.50 7.75 2.07
CA LYS A 59 4.55 8.62 1.54
C LYS A 59 4.31 9.03 0.08
N GLU A 60 3.75 8.15 -0.74
CA GLU A 60 3.50 8.42 -2.15
C GLU A 60 2.08 8.95 -2.41
N TYR A 61 1.10 8.62 -1.56
CA TYR A 61 -0.31 8.85 -1.86
C TYR A 61 -1.13 9.49 -0.73
N ASP A 62 -0.49 9.89 0.37
CA ASP A 62 -1.10 10.61 1.50
C ASP A 62 -2.34 9.91 2.10
N TYR A 63 -2.33 8.58 2.14
CA TYR A 63 -3.45 7.83 2.74
C TYR A 63 -3.54 8.04 4.25
N VAL A 64 -4.75 8.31 4.74
CA VAL A 64 -5.01 8.40 6.19
C VAL A 64 -5.17 6.99 6.76
N MET A 65 -4.16 6.56 7.51
CA MET A 65 -4.16 5.28 8.21
C MET A 65 -4.61 5.44 9.66
N LYS A 66 -5.54 4.61 10.13
CA LYS A 66 -5.90 4.55 11.56
C LYS A 66 -5.58 3.19 12.15
N ASP A 67 -5.07 3.23 13.38
CA ASP A 67 -4.95 2.03 14.19
C ASP A 67 -6.33 1.60 14.74
N LYS A 68 -6.40 0.41 15.33
CA LYS A 68 -7.62 -0.15 15.95
C LYS A 68 -8.22 0.78 17.02
N GLY A 69 -7.44 1.70 17.57
CA GLY A 69 -7.88 2.75 18.49
C GLY A 69 -8.34 4.08 17.85
N GLY A 70 -8.47 4.16 16.52
CA GLY A 70 -8.87 5.40 15.82
C GLY A 70 -7.80 6.49 15.80
N LYS A 71 -6.59 6.22 16.33
CA LYS A 71 -5.45 7.12 16.26
C LYS A 71 -4.82 7.06 14.87
N ASN A 72 -4.47 8.23 14.32
CA ASN A 72 -3.71 8.32 13.09
C ASN A 72 -2.36 7.64 13.30
N VAL A 73 -2.03 6.68 12.44
CA VAL A 73 -0.74 6.01 12.47
C VAL A 73 0.25 6.93 11.75
N ALA A 74 1.04 7.69 12.52
CA ALA A 74 2.26 8.29 12.00
C ALA A 74 3.26 7.16 11.74
N ILE A 75 3.68 7.02 10.48
CA ILE A 75 4.58 5.96 9.99
C ILE A 75 6.01 6.50 9.84
#